data_AF-A0A7S0LZB0-F1
#
_entry.id   AF-A0A7S0LZB0-F1
#
_cell.length_a   1.000
_cell.length_b   1.000
_cell.length_c   1.000
_cell.angle_alpha   90.00
_cell.angle_beta   90.00
_cell.angle_gamma   90.00
#
_symmetry.space_group_name_H-M   'P 1'
#
loop_
_entity.id
_entity.type
_entity.pdbx_description
1 polymer ?
#
loop_
_entity_poly.entity_id
_entity_poly.type
_entity_poly.pdbx_seq_one_letter_code
_entity_poly.pdbx_strand_id
1 'polypeptide(L)'
;NSRMTRPLARLTAPCAIVLVLVAVVQGMLTYEDALKKAVDGEPDDSVLAAFWREHHQAEEEGNTQRIKSIKINLGALLLDIANGSKDRDSFMAMYEECEKISQELLAMDPGNIEGEDNLRNARNNIRIRGGDSKATKKPKSLFDDDEEEDEPAPARPAPAAAPRRAARPA
;
A
#
# COMPACT_ATOMS: atom_id res chain seq x y z
N ASN A 1 53.12 50.92 -22.85
CA ASN A 1 53.42 49.65 -22.15
C ASN A 1 53.56 49.92 -20.66
N SER A 2 53.04 49.02 -19.82
CA SER A 2 53.17 48.97 -18.35
C SER A 2 52.12 49.75 -17.53
N ARG A 3 51.06 49.04 -17.10
CA ARG A 3 50.31 49.35 -15.88
C ARG A 3 50.69 48.36 -14.78
N MET A 4 50.93 48.92 -13.60
CA MET A 4 51.32 48.31 -12.35
C MET A 4 50.29 47.33 -11.77
N THR A 5 50.80 46.15 -11.43
CA THR A 5 50.60 45.37 -10.19
C THR A 5 49.41 45.70 -9.27
N ARG A 6 48.56 44.69 -9.03
CA ARG A 6 47.83 44.49 -7.77
C ARG A 6 48.04 43.04 -7.29
N PRO A 7 48.46 42.80 -6.04
CA PRO A 7 48.46 41.46 -5.47
C PRO A 7 47.07 41.18 -4.85
N LEU A 8 46.43 40.10 -5.28
CA LEU A 8 45.28 39.52 -4.57
C LEU A 8 45.80 38.68 -3.42
N ALA A 9 45.57 39.17 -2.21
CA ALA A 9 45.81 38.46 -0.98
C ALA A 9 44.89 37.24 -0.88
N ARG A 10 45.49 36.11 -0.48
CA ARG A 10 44.81 34.91 0.01
C ARG A 10 43.87 35.29 1.16
N LEU A 11 42.60 34.90 1.06
CA LEU A 11 41.76 34.72 2.25
C LEU A 11 41.22 33.29 2.23
N THR A 12 41.92 32.47 2.99
CA THR A 12 41.57 31.12 3.41
C THR A 12 40.38 31.18 4.37
N ALA A 13 39.24 30.58 4.00
CA ALA A 13 38.21 30.17 4.96
C ALA A 13 37.29 29.08 4.40
N PRO A 14 37.70 27.79 4.37
CA PRO A 14 36.80 26.67 4.05
C PRO A 14 36.16 26.00 5.29
N CYS A 15 36.08 26.65 6.46
CA CYS A 15 35.62 25.97 7.68
C CYS A 15 34.20 26.35 8.18
N ALA A 16 33.60 27.45 7.72
CA ALA A 16 32.30 27.88 8.26
C ALA A 16 31.09 27.21 7.58
N ILE A 17 31.23 26.76 6.33
CA ILE A 17 30.11 26.19 5.56
C ILE A 17 29.83 24.72 5.96
N VAL A 18 30.87 23.98 6.37
CA VAL A 18 30.70 22.59 6.82
C VAL A 18 29.93 22.52 8.16
N LEU A 19 30.09 23.50 9.04
CA LEU A 19 29.40 23.53 10.34
C LEU A 19 27.89 23.81 10.23
N VAL A 20 27.43 24.51 9.19
CA VAL A 20 25.99 24.74 8.97
C VAL A 20 25.31 23.49 8.38
N LEU A 21 26.02 22.70 7.58
CA LEU A 21 25.49 21.44 7.05
C LEU A 21 25.41 20.34 8.12
N VAL A 22 26.34 20.32 9.10
CA VAL A 22 26.30 19.34 10.21
C VAL A 22 25.21 19.66 11.24
N ALA A 23 24.86 20.94 11.45
CA ALA A 23 23.85 21.33 12.45
C ALA A 23 22.39 21.04 12.02
N VAL A 24 22.10 20.95 10.72
CA VAL A 24 20.75 20.57 10.21
C VAL A 24 20.45 19.08 10.44
N VAL A 25 21.48 18.26 10.69
CA VAL A 25 21.36 16.80 10.87
C VAL A 25 20.85 16.42 12.27
N GLN A 26 20.92 17.31 13.28
CA GLN A 26 20.70 16.95 14.69
C GLN A 26 19.22 16.73 15.12
N GLY A 27 18.25 16.92 14.22
CA GLY A 27 16.82 16.71 14.53
C GLY A 27 16.06 15.84 13.52
N MET A 28 16.75 15.25 12.55
CA MET A 28 16.09 14.47 11.51
C MET A 28 16.21 12.97 11.79
N LEU A 29 15.07 12.27 11.75
CA LEU A 29 14.98 10.81 11.86
C LEU A 29 16.00 10.17 10.89
N THR A 30 16.85 9.29 11.42
CA THR A 30 17.80 8.54 10.61
C THR A 30 17.08 7.42 9.85
N TYR A 31 17.65 6.90 8.77
CA TYR A 31 17.06 5.77 8.05
C TYR A 31 16.88 4.53 8.95
N GLU A 32 17.84 4.25 9.85
CA GLU A 32 17.74 3.11 10.77
C GLU A 32 16.61 3.29 11.78
N ASP A 33 16.42 4.50 12.31
CA ASP A 33 15.32 4.80 13.24
C ASP A 33 13.97 4.80 12.52
N ALA A 34 13.94 5.26 11.27
CA ALA A 34 12.77 5.18 10.40
C ALA A 34 12.38 3.73 10.11
N LEU A 35 13.37 2.87 9.82
CA LEU A 35 13.13 1.44 9.59
C LEU A 35 12.54 0.76 10.84
N LYS A 36 13.08 1.05 12.03
CA LYS A 36 12.53 0.52 13.29
C LYS A 36 11.09 0.97 13.51
N LYS A 37 10.82 2.27 13.38
CA LYS A 37 9.45 2.81 13.51
C LYS A 37 8.46 2.20 12.51
N ALA A 38 8.89 2.01 11.26
CA ALA A 38 8.06 1.37 10.24
C ALA A 38 7.72 -0.08 10.64
N VAL A 39 8.71 -0.83 11.12
CA VAL A 39 8.52 -2.21 11.61
C VAL A 39 7.63 -2.27 12.86
N ASP A 40 7.72 -1.27 13.73
CA ASP A 40 6.87 -1.14 14.92
C ASP A 40 5.42 -0.73 14.59
N GLY A 41 5.11 -0.48 13.31
CA GLY A 41 3.75 -0.17 12.85
C GLY A 41 3.35 1.29 13.05
N GLU A 42 4.31 2.19 13.24
CA GLU A 42 4.10 3.63 13.35
C GLU A 42 4.67 4.40 12.14
N PRO A 43 4.27 4.08 10.89
CA PRO A 43 4.74 4.82 9.74
C PRO A 43 4.05 6.20 9.69
N ASP A 44 4.84 7.25 9.87
CA ASP A 44 4.42 8.64 9.77
C ASP A 44 5.15 9.36 8.61
N ASP A 45 4.79 10.61 8.34
CA ASP A 45 5.42 11.43 7.30
C ASP A 45 6.94 11.61 7.52
N SER A 46 7.40 11.55 8.78
CA SER A 46 8.82 11.68 9.12
C SER A 46 9.62 10.43 8.75
N VAL A 47 9.01 9.25 8.93
CA VAL A 47 9.53 7.96 8.44
C VAL A 47 9.63 8.01 6.93
N LEU A 48 8.54 8.37 6.23
CA LEU A 48 8.54 8.45 4.77
C LEU A 48 9.60 9.42 4.24
N ALA A 49 9.74 10.59 4.85
CA ALA A 49 10.76 11.57 4.47
C ALA A 49 12.20 11.06 4.68
N ALA A 50 12.44 10.24 5.71
CA ALA A 50 13.75 9.64 5.95
C ALA A 50 14.09 8.59 4.86
N PHE A 51 13.14 7.76 4.45
CA PHE A 51 13.32 6.81 3.36
C PHE A 51 13.62 7.51 2.02
N TRP A 52 12.88 8.57 1.70
CA TRP A 52 13.12 9.34 0.47
C TRP A 52 14.50 10.02 0.45
N ARG A 53 14.93 10.55 1.59
CA ARG A 53 16.27 11.15 1.71
C ARG A 53 17.36 10.12 1.48
N GLU A 54 17.20 8.95 2.09
CA GLU A 54 18.16 7.86 1.93
C GLU A 54 18.18 7.34 0.50
N HIS A 55 17.02 7.27 -0.16
CA HIS A 55 16.93 6.93 -1.57
C HIS A 55 17.74 7.91 -2.43
N HIS A 56 17.52 9.21 -2.26
CA HIS A 56 18.27 10.23 -3.02
C HIS A 56 19.77 10.18 -2.74
N GLN A 57 20.17 9.99 -1.49
CA GLN A 57 21.58 9.84 -1.16
C GLN A 57 22.19 8.60 -1.85
N ALA A 58 21.48 7.46 -1.86
CA ALA A 58 21.93 6.26 -2.55
C ALA A 58 22.02 6.44 -4.07
N GLU A 59 21.13 7.24 -4.67
CA GLU A 59 21.19 7.65 -6.09
C GLU A 59 22.42 8.52 -6.37
N GLU A 60 22.70 9.50 -5.52
CA GLU A 60 23.90 10.36 -5.64
C GLU A 60 25.20 9.55 -5.48
N GLU A 61 25.21 8.56 -4.59
CA GLU A 61 26.33 7.64 -4.40
C GLU A 61 26.46 6.62 -5.54
N GLY A 62 25.43 6.46 -6.40
CA GLY A 62 25.38 5.45 -7.44
C GLY A 62 25.32 4.01 -6.92
N ASN A 63 24.88 3.80 -5.68
CA ASN A 63 24.86 2.50 -5.03
C ASN A 63 23.58 1.73 -5.39
N THR A 64 23.61 1.04 -6.53
CA THR A 64 22.45 0.32 -7.08
C THR A 64 21.85 -0.72 -6.14
N GLN A 65 22.68 -1.44 -5.36
CA GLN A 65 22.17 -2.43 -4.40
C GLN A 65 21.40 -1.77 -3.25
N ARG A 66 21.89 -0.61 -2.79
CA ARG A 66 21.25 0.19 -1.75
C ARG A 66 19.94 0.80 -2.26
N ILE A 67 19.95 1.35 -3.47
CA ILE A 67 18.75 1.86 -4.14
C ILE A 67 17.67 0.76 -4.23
N LYS A 68 18.03 -0.44 -4.70
CA LYS A 68 17.08 -1.58 -4.78
C LYS A 68 16.46 -1.88 -3.41
N SER A 69 17.30 -2.01 -2.38
CA SER A 69 16.84 -2.33 -1.02
C SER A 69 15.91 -1.25 -0.46
N ILE A 70 16.22 0.03 -0.69
CA ILE A 70 15.37 1.14 -0.26
C ILE A 70 14.04 1.15 -1.01
N LYS A 71 14.03 0.90 -2.33
CA LYS A 71 12.80 0.85 -3.13
C LYS A 71 11.84 -0.25 -2.68
N ILE A 72 12.36 -1.41 -2.28
CA ILE A 72 11.55 -2.50 -1.70
C ILE A 72 10.82 -1.99 -0.44
N ASN A 73 11.57 -1.42 0.50
CA ASN A 73 11.00 -0.97 1.76
C ASN A 73 10.09 0.25 1.60
N LEU A 74 10.45 1.18 0.72
CA LEU A 74 9.66 2.37 0.41
C LEU A 74 8.31 1.97 -0.23
N GLY A 75 8.30 0.98 -1.13
CA GLY A 75 7.07 0.44 -1.70
C GLY A 75 6.14 -0.14 -0.63
N ALA A 76 6.67 -0.92 0.31
CA ALA A 76 5.90 -1.46 1.43
C ALA A 76 5.37 -0.35 2.36
N LEU A 77 6.23 0.61 2.72
CA LEU A 77 5.86 1.74 3.57
C LEU A 77 4.73 2.58 2.96
N LEU A 78 4.79 2.86 1.66
CA LEU A 78 3.74 3.59 0.94
C LEU A 78 2.40 2.84 0.99
N LEU A 79 2.42 1.51 0.87
CA LEU A 79 1.21 0.69 1.02
C LEU A 79 0.64 0.79 2.43
N ASP A 80 1.47 0.71 3.46
CA ASP A 80 1.03 0.75 4.86
C ASP A 80 0.42 2.11 5.22
N ILE A 81 1.08 3.20 4.85
CA ILE A 81 0.56 4.56 5.05
C ILE A 81 -0.75 4.76 4.28
N ALA A 82 -0.82 4.31 3.02
CA ALA A 82 -2.03 4.40 2.20
C ALA A 82 -3.20 3.60 2.82
N ASN A 83 -2.92 2.42 3.36
CA ASN A 83 -3.91 1.57 4.02
C ASN A 83 -4.47 2.20 5.31
N GLY A 84 -3.64 2.93 6.05
CA GLY A 84 -4.06 3.71 7.23
C GLY A 84 -4.80 5.01 6.90
N SER A 85 -4.54 5.59 5.72
CA SER A 85 -5.16 6.85 5.31
C SER A 85 -6.62 6.68 4.89
N LYS A 86 -7.47 7.58 5.39
CA LYS A 86 -8.88 7.71 5.01
C LYS A 86 -9.10 8.72 3.88
N ASP A 87 -8.11 9.56 3.62
CA ASP A 87 -8.20 10.60 2.61
C ASP A 87 -7.92 10.00 1.23
N ARG A 88 -8.88 10.20 0.32
CA ARG A 88 -8.86 9.55 -1.01
C ARG A 88 -7.69 10.01 -1.84
N ASP A 89 -7.45 11.30 -1.89
CA ASP A 89 -6.40 11.87 -2.72
C ASP A 89 -5.03 11.45 -2.19
N SER A 90 -4.87 11.45 -0.85
CA SER A 90 -3.68 10.94 -0.17
C SER A 90 -3.40 9.46 -0.46
N PHE A 91 -4.34 8.54 -0.23
CA PHE A 91 -4.04 7.11 -0.44
C PHE A 91 -3.84 6.77 -1.91
N MET A 92 -4.52 7.46 -2.83
CA MET A 92 -4.36 7.24 -4.27
C MET A 92 -2.95 7.65 -4.72
N ALA A 93 -2.49 8.85 -4.31
CA ALA A 93 -1.14 9.30 -4.62
C ALA A 93 -0.06 8.33 -4.10
N MET A 94 -0.25 7.79 -2.90
CA MET A 94 0.70 6.82 -2.31
C MET A 94 0.71 5.49 -3.07
N TYR A 95 -0.44 4.99 -3.51
CA TYR A 95 -0.48 3.78 -4.35
C TYR A 95 0.13 4.00 -5.74
N GLU A 96 -0.09 5.17 -6.34
CA GLU A 96 0.50 5.52 -7.64
C GLU A 96 2.03 5.61 -7.54
N GLU A 97 2.56 6.24 -6.49
CA GLU A 97 4.01 6.26 -6.24
C GLU A 97 4.57 4.85 -5.94
N CYS A 98 3.84 4.03 -5.17
CA CYS A 98 4.24 2.64 -4.93
C CYS A 98 4.31 1.83 -6.25
N GLU A 99 3.34 2.00 -7.15
CA GLU A 99 3.36 1.39 -8.48
C GLU A 99 4.59 1.84 -9.27
N LYS A 100 4.85 3.14 -9.34
CA LYS A 100 5.99 3.69 -10.08
C LYS A 100 7.33 3.15 -9.56
N ILE A 101 7.54 3.18 -8.25
CA ILE A 101 8.78 2.71 -7.62
C ILE A 101 8.98 1.22 -7.84
N SER A 102 7.91 0.43 -7.74
CA SER A 102 7.95 -1.01 -7.97
C SER A 102 8.26 -1.33 -9.43
N GLN A 103 7.74 -0.56 -10.39
CA GLN A 103 8.10 -0.69 -11.80
C GLN A 103 9.57 -0.36 -12.04
N GLU A 104 10.09 0.72 -11.44
CA GLU A 104 11.51 1.07 -11.54
C GLU A 104 12.41 0.00 -10.91
N LEU A 105 12.00 -0.58 -9.78
CA LEU A 105 12.69 -1.70 -9.15
C LEU A 105 12.74 -2.92 -10.07
N LEU A 106 11.62 -3.32 -10.65
CA LEU A 106 11.54 -4.48 -11.55
C LEU A 106 12.27 -4.26 -12.88
N ALA A 107 12.41 -3.01 -13.32
CA ALA A 107 13.27 -2.68 -14.45
C ALA A 107 14.77 -2.90 -14.13
N MET A 108 15.17 -2.68 -12.87
CA MET A 108 16.54 -2.93 -12.39
C MET A 108 16.79 -4.37 -11.94
N ASP A 109 15.75 -5.08 -11.52
CA ASP A 109 15.81 -6.44 -10.98
C ASP A 109 14.57 -7.26 -11.41
N PRO A 110 14.53 -7.72 -12.67
CA PRO A 110 13.42 -8.55 -13.16
C PRO A 110 13.40 -9.88 -12.39
N GLY A 111 12.32 -10.14 -11.63
CA GLY A 111 12.18 -11.31 -10.76
C GLY A 111 12.30 -11.01 -9.26
N ASN A 112 12.36 -9.73 -8.87
CA ASN A 112 12.25 -9.32 -7.48
C ASN A 112 10.82 -9.56 -6.96
N ILE A 113 10.65 -10.57 -6.10
CA ILE A 113 9.33 -11.01 -5.61
C ILE A 113 8.65 -9.89 -4.81
N GLU A 114 9.40 -9.19 -3.97
CA GLU A 114 8.88 -8.10 -3.13
C GLU A 114 8.40 -6.93 -3.99
N GLY A 115 9.14 -6.59 -5.05
CA GLY A 115 8.73 -5.58 -6.03
C GLY A 115 7.46 -5.98 -6.80
N GLU A 116 7.34 -7.24 -7.20
CA GLU A 116 6.14 -7.77 -7.85
C GLU A 116 4.92 -7.75 -6.92
N ASP A 117 5.11 -8.11 -5.66
CA ASP A 117 4.08 -8.09 -4.63
C ASP A 117 3.60 -6.66 -4.34
N ASN A 118 4.52 -5.72 -4.18
CA ASN A 118 4.21 -4.31 -3.97
C ASN A 118 3.42 -3.74 -5.16
N LEU A 119 3.87 -4.00 -6.39
CA LEU A 119 3.18 -3.56 -7.61
C LEU A 119 1.77 -4.14 -7.71
N ARG A 120 1.61 -5.44 -7.43
CA ARG A 120 0.31 -6.12 -7.46
C ARG A 120 -0.63 -5.50 -6.41
N ASN A 121 -0.14 -5.27 -5.20
CA ASN A 121 -0.91 -4.72 -4.11
C ASN A 121 -1.35 -3.27 -4.38
N ALA A 122 -0.45 -2.43 -4.90
CA ALA A 122 -0.76 -1.05 -5.30
C ALA A 122 -1.89 -1.02 -6.33
N ARG A 123 -1.76 -1.78 -7.43
CA ARG A 123 -2.78 -1.86 -8.50
C ARG A 123 -4.12 -2.38 -8.01
N ASN A 124 -4.10 -3.43 -7.18
CA ASN A 124 -5.33 -3.97 -6.60
C ASN A 124 -6.04 -2.92 -5.73
N ASN A 125 -5.30 -2.18 -4.92
CA ASN A 125 -5.88 -1.15 -4.07
C ASN A 125 -6.37 0.06 -4.86
N ILE A 126 -5.65 0.51 -5.89
CA ILE A 126 -6.12 1.54 -6.83
C ILE A 126 -7.45 1.12 -7.43
N ARG A 127 -7.57 -0.13 -7.92
CA ARG A 127 -8.83 -0.63 -8.49
C ARG A 127 -9.97 -0.68 -7.47
N ILE A 128 -9.72 -1.22 -6.27
CA ILE A 128 -10.75 -1.47 -5.26
C ILE A 128 -11.16 -0.16 -4.57
N ARG A 129 -10.20 0.64 -4.11
CA ARG A 129 -10.43 1.87 -3.33
C ARG A 129 -10.59 3.11 -4.21
N GLY A 130 -9.98 3.13 -5.40
CA GLY A 130 -10.16 4.19 -6.39
C GLY A 130 -11.52 4.14 -7.10
N GLY A 131 -12.31 3.07 -6.92
CA GLY A 131 -13.67 3.00 -7.46
C GLY A 131 -13.74 2.63 -8.94
N ASP A 132 -12.64 2.15 -9.52
CA ASP A 132 -12.59 1.52 -10.86
C ASP A 132 -13.13 0.09 -10.87
N SER A 133 -14.01 -0.24 -9.93
CA SER A 133 -14.87 -1.42 -9.99
C SER A 133 -15.99 -1.24 -11.02
N LYS A 134 -15.64 -1.06 -12.31
CA LYS A 134 -16.52 -1.48 -13.39
C LYS A 134 -16.30 -2.96 -13.66
N ALA A 135 -17.32 -3.75 -13.34
CA ALA A 135 -17.55 -5.15 -13.72
C ALA A 135 -16.77 -6.25 -12.95
N THR A 136 -17.32 -6.63 -11.79
CA THR A 136 -17.87 -7.99 -11.68
C THR A 136 -19.37 -7.88 -11.48
N LYS A 137 -20.10 -7.62 -12.58
CA LYS A 137 -21.45 -8.14 -12.68
C LYS A 137 -21.27 -9.63 -12.46
N LYS A 138 -21.75 -10.15 -11.33
CA LYS A 138 -21.96 -11.58 -11.08
C LYS A 138 -22.41 -12.19 -12.42
N PRO A 139 -21.74 -13.20 -13.00
CA PRO A 139 -22.35 -13.91 -14.10
C PRO A 139 -23.71 -14.35 -13.56
N LYS A 140 -24.77 -13.81 -14.17
CA LYS A 140 -26.11 -14.33 -13.98
C LYS A 140 -25.97 -15.81 -14.29
N SER A 141 -26.22 -16.62 -13.28
CA SER A 141 -26.15 -18.08 -13.32
C SER A 141 -26.64 -18.58 -14.67
N LEU A 142 -25.74 -19.26 -15.39
CA LEU A 142 -26.07 -20.12 -16.54
C LEU A 142 -26.56 -21.48 -16.02
N PHE A 143 -27.37 -21.43 -14.96
CA PHE A 143 -28.10 -22.52 -14.35
C PHE A 143 -29.50 -21.96 -14.15
N ASP A 144 -30.16 -21.71 -15.28
CA ASP A 144 -31.60 -21.92 -15.40
C ASP A 144 -31.77 -23.45 -15.43
N ASP A 145 -31.63 -24.10 -14.27
CA ASP A 145 -32.12 -25.46 -14.08
C ASP A 145 -33.47 -25.31 -13.40
N ASP A 146 -34.50 -25.47 -14.23
CA ASP A 146 -35.82 -26.04 -13.93
C ASP A 146 -36.09 -26.32 -12.44
N GLU A 147 -36.73 -25.38 -11.74
CA GLU A 147 -37.51 -25.71 -10.53
C GLU A 147 -39.00 -25.56 -10.85
N GLU A 148 -39.55 -26.75 -11.09
CA GLU A 148 -40.93 -27.23 -11.04
C GLU A 148 -42.00 -26.26 -10.51
N GLU A 149 -43.11 -26.21 -11.24
CA GLU A 149 -44.37 -25.62 -10.81
C GLU A 149 -44.84 -26.23 -9.48
N ASP A 150 -44.91 -25.41 -8.43
CA ASP A 150 -45.59 -25.73 -7.17
C ASP A 150 -47.10 -25.87 -7.43
N GLU A 151 -47.53 -27.07 -7.82
CA GLU A 151 -48.93 -27.50 -7.77
C GLU A 151 -49.39 -27.50 -6.30
N PRO A 152 -50.43 -26.74 -5.92
CA PRO A 152 -50.93 -26.76 -4.55
C PRO A 152 -51.61 -28.11 -4.25
N ALA A 153 -51.05 -28.83 -3.29
CA ALA A 153 -51.54 -30.11 -2.80
C ALA A 153 -53.06 -30.08 -2.46
N PRO A 154 -53.86 -31.10 -2.87
CA PRO A 154 -55.26 -31.17 -2.49
C PRO A 154 -55.41 -31.40 -0.99
N ALA A 155 -56.28 -30.60 -0.38
CA ALA A 155 -56.63 -30.64 1.04
C ALA A 155 -57.03 -32.06 1.48
N ARG A 156 -56.37 -32.56 2.54
CA ARG A 156 -56.76 -33.81 3.20
C ARG A 156 -58.14 -33.63 3.86
N PRO A 157 -59.09 -34.56 3.65
CA PRO A 157 -60.36 -34.54 4.39
C PRO A 157 -60.16 -34.94 5.86
N ALA A 158 -60.94 -34.29 6.73
CA ALA A 158 -60.94 -34.46 8.18
C ALA A 158 -61.24 -35.91 8.62
N PRO A 159 -60.65 -36.40 9.73
CA PRO A 159 -60.92 -37.74 10.24
C PRO A 159 -62.35 -37.85 10.81
N ALA A 160 -63.10 -38.80 10.29
CA ALA A 160 -64.43 -39.18 10.75
C ALA A 160 -64.41 -39.67 12.20
N ALA A 161 -65.39 -39.20 12.98
CA ALA A 161 -65.62 -39.56 14.36
C ALA A 161 -65.83 -41.07 14.56
N ALA A 162 -65.04 -41.67 15.45
CA ALA A 162 -65.25 -43.03 15.91
C ALA A 162 -66.37 -43.08 16.99
N PRO A 163 -67.31 -44.03 16.91
CA PRO A 163 -68.39 -44.14 17.89
C PRO A 163 -67.90 -44.75 19.21
N ARG A 164 -68.33 -44.10 20.30
CA ARG A 164 -68.20 -44.56 21.69
C ARG A 164 -68.80 -45.95 21.85
N ARG A 165 -68.00 -46.96 22.21
CA ARG A 165 -68.52 -48.26 22.65
C ARG A 165 -68.57 -48.31 24.18
N ALA A 166 -69.77 -48.61 24.63
CA ALA A 166 -70.24 -48.50 26.01
C ALA A 166 -69.53 -49.44 26.98
N ALA A 167 -69.53 -48.98 28.23
CA ALA A 167 -69.17 -49.71 29.43
C ALA A 167 -69.86 -51.06 29.54
N ARG A 168 -69.20 -52.00 30.23
CA ARG A 168 -69.89 -53.08 30.93
C ARG A 168 -69.25 -53.26 32.32
N PRO A 169 -70.07 -53.27 33.39
CA PRO A 169 -69.60 -53.24 34.77
C PRO A 169 -69.27 -54.63 35.34
N ALA A 170 -68.49 -54.59 36.44
CA ALA A 170 -68.24 -55.53 37.53
C ALA A 170 -68.49 -57.03 37.31
#